data_AF-A0A261EYW2-F1
#
_entry.id   AF-A0A261EYW2-F1
#
_cell.length_a   1.000
_cell.length_b   1.000
_cell.length_c   1.000
_cell.angle_alpha   90.00
_cell.angle_beta   90.00
_cell.angle_gamma   90.00
#
_symmetry.space_group_name_H-M   'P 1'
#
loop_
_entity.id
_entity.type
_entity.pdbx_description
1 polymer ?
#
loop_
_entity_poly.entity_id
_entity_poly.type
_entity_poly.pdbx_seq_one_letter_code
_entity_poly.pdbx_strand_id
1 'polypeptide(L)'
;MRRADREVTDLQEIHSIIDAAHVANVAYSDAEGLTVVPVDFGYEWSEPARLADANAASIAQPRLVMYLHSSPIGRKADALRAAGERGLDVSFDLIADGSQTIPGRTLCNWGRAYASVVGTGTATIVNDVREAAHGLSLLMAHEAGMADGAGAPTATFTDQQVRSVMVWRIDVDVFTAKRRPIPPERRHVPMPDSD
;
A
#
# COMPACT_ATOMS: atom_id res chain seq x y z
N MET A 1 -4.93 16.16 4.60
CA MET A 1 -3.53 16.08 5.05
C MET A 1 -3.19 17.26 5.99
N ARG A 2 -2.59 17.08 7.19
CA ARG A 2 -2.22 18.24 8.07
C ARG A 2 -1.02 19.04 7.55
N ARG A 3 -0.08 18.36 6.89
CA ARG A 3 1.12 18.95 6.27
C ARG A 3 1.02 18.79 4.75
N ALA A 4 0.35 19.73 4.11
CA ALA A 4 0.16 19.74 2.66
C ALA A 4 1.50 19.82 1.90
N ASP A 5 2.54 20.40 2.50
CA ASP A 5 3.92 20.44 1.97
C ASP A 5 4.58 19.05 1.82
N ARG A 6 3.97 18.01 2.40
CA ARG A 6 4.46 16.63 2.35
C ARG A 6 3.53 15.70 1.58
N GLU A 7 2.41 16.23 1.09
CA GLU A 7 1.47 15.48 0.27
C GLU A 7 2.11 15.22 -1.09
N VAL A 8 2.06 13.96 -1.53
CA VAL A 8 2.50 13.58 -2.85
C VAL A 8 1.25 13.45 -3.72
N THR A 9 1.18 14.24 -4.79
CA THR A 9 0.05 14.25 -5.72
C THR A 9 0.41 13.75 -7.11
N ASP A 10 1.71 13.60 -7.41
CA ASP A 10 2.19 13.05 -8.67
C ASP A 10 1.93 11.54 -8.72
N LEU A 11 1.19 11.07 -9.73
CA LEU A 11 0.77 9.67 -9.81
C LEU A 11 1.94 8.70 -10.00
N GLN A 12 2.99 9.11 -10.71
CA GLN A 12 4.17 8.28 -10.92
C GLN A 12 4.97 8.14 -9.63
N GLU A 13 5.09 9.23 -8.87
CA GLU A 13 5.72 9.19 -7.54
C GLU A 13 4.92 8.32 -6.57
N ILE A 14 3.58 8.44 -6.55
CA ILE A 14 2.71 7.58 -5.73
C ILE A 14 2.92 6.11 -6.09
N HIS A 15 2.88 5.78 -7.39
CA HIS A 15 3.09 4.44 -7.88
C HIS A 15 4.45 3.89 -7.43
N SER A 16 5.52 4.70 -7.52
CA SER A 16 6.84 4.32 -7.03
C SER A 16 6.91 4.06 -5.52
N ILE A 17 6.06 4.71 -4.71
CA ILE A 17 5.98 4.46 -3.27
C ILE A 17 5.32 3.11 -3.00
N ILE A 18 4.27 2.77 -3.76
CA ILE A 18 3.58 1.47 -3.66
C ILE A 18 4.54 0.36 -4.05
N ASP A 19 5.22 0.51 -5.18
CA ASP A 19 6.18 -0.47 -5.73
C ASP A 19 7.40 -0.72 -4.82
N ALA A 20 7.77 0.27 -4.01
CA ALA A 20 8.88 0.15 -3.06
C ALA A 20 8.46 -0.34 -1.66
N ALA A 21 7.17 -0.54 -1.41
CA ALA A 21 6.65 -0.98 -0.12
C ALA A 21 6.30 -2.47 -0.16
N HIS A 22 6.93 -3.29 0.67
CA HIS A 22 6.75 -4.75 0.66
C HIS A 22 5.76 -5.28 1.70
N VAL A 23 5.39 -4.45 2.69
CA VAL A 23 4.45 -4.83 3.75
C VAL A 23 3.31 -3.85 3.78
N ALA A 24 2.09 -4.39 3.69
CA ALA A 24 0.86 -3.68 3.99
C ALA A 24 0.44 -3.97 5.43
N ASN A 25 0.33 -2.92 6.24
CA ASN A 25 -0.30 -3.03 7.55
C ASN A 25 -1.81 -2.82 7.38
N VAL A 26 -2.59 -3.89 7.44
CA VAL A 26 -4.04 -3.84 7.20
C VAL A 26 -4.79 -3.84 8.52
N ALA A 27 -5.51 -2.76 8.79
CA ALA A 27 -6.35 -2.56 9.94
C ALA A 27 -7.82 -2.86 9.63
N TYR A 28 -8.50 -3.57 10.53
CA TYR A 28 -9.93 -3.84 10.45
C TYR A 28 -10.54 -4.01 11.83
N SER A 29 -11.87 -3.95 11.91
CA SER A 29 -12.63 -4.24 13.13
C SER A 29 -13.43 -5.53 12.98
N ASP A 30 -13.48 -6.32 14.04
CA ASP A 30 -14.37 -7.47 14.17
C ASP A 30 -15.03 -7.50 15.56
N ALA A 31 -15.66 -8.62 15.91
CA ALA A 31 -16.33 -8.80 17.20
C ALA A 31 -15.38 -8.71 18.42
N GLU A 32 -14.08 -8.92 18.23
CA GLU A 32 -13.05 -8.79 19.26
C GLU A 32 -12.41 -7.40 19.28
N GLY A 33 -12.86 -6.48 18.44
CA GLY A 33 -12.39 -5.09 18.36
C GLY A 33 -11.43 -4.83 17.20
N LEU A 34 -10.65 -3.76 17.31
CA LEU A 34 -9.69 -3.34 16.29
C LEU A 34 -8.44 -4.21 16.31
N THR A 35 -7.94 -4.54 15.12
CA THR A 35 -6.67 -5.26 14.95
C THR A 35 -5.95 -4.77 13.70
N VAL A 36 -4.65 -5.03 13.63
CA VAL A 36 -3.78 -4.73 12.48
C VAL A 36 -2.94 -5.95 12.16
N VAL A 37 -2.87 -6.32 10.88
CA VAL A 37 -2.08 -7.44 10.40
C VAL A 37 -1.05 -6.97 9.35
N PRO A 38 0.25 -7.21 9.56
CA PRO A 38 1.24 -7.02 8.51
C PRO A 38 1.18 -8.19 7.54
N VAL A 39 1.10 -7.89 6.24
CA VAL A 39 0.97 -8.88 5.16
C VAL A 39 1.65 -8.39 3.90
N ASP A 40 2.30 -9.31 3.20
CA ASP A 40 2.83 -9.06 1.86
C ASP A 40 1.68 -8.92 0.86
N PHE A 41 1.91 -8.21 -0.24
CA PHE A 41 0.88 -7.97 -1.23
C PHE A 41 1.44 -7.95 -2.65
N GLY A 42 0.60 -8.32 -3.62
CA GLY A 42 0.73 -7.89 -5.01
C GLY A 42 -0.33 -6.84 -5.31
N TYR A 43 -0.23 -6.14 -6.43
CA TYR A 43 -1.23 -5.13 -6.77
C TYR A 43 -1.47 -4.99 -8.27
N GLU A 44 -2.64 -4.48 -8.61
CA GLU A 44 -2.97 -3.94 -9.92
C GLU A 44 -3.13 -2.43 -9.81
N TRP A 45 -2.51 -1.72 -10.74
CA TRP A 45 -2.62 -0.28 -10.88
C TRP A 45 -3.17 0.05 -12.26
N SER A 46 -4.20 0.90 -12.32
CA SER A 46 -4.61 1.51 -13.58
C SER A 46 -4.84 3.01 -13.42
N GLU A 47 -4.29 3.77 -14.38
CA GLU A 47 -4.51 5.21 -14.43
C GLU A 47 -6.00 5.52 -14.55
N PRO A 48 -6.47 6.64 -13.97
CA PRO A 48 -7.86 7.04 -14.09
C PRO A 48 -8.23 7.18 -15.57
N ALA A 49 -9.38 6.65 -15.95
CA ALA A 49 -9.92 6.92 -17.28
C ALA A 49 -9.97 8.44 -17.47
N ARG A 50 -9.42 8.95 -18.59
CA ARG A 50 -9.58 10.37 -18.93
C ARG A 50 -11.08 10.63 -19.00
N LEU A 51 -11.61 11.41 -18.05
CA LEU A 51 -12.97 11.90 -18.12
C LEU A 51 -13.13 12.60 -19.47
N ALA A 52 -14.11 12.16 -20.26
CA ALA A 52 -14.45 12.77 -21.54
C ALA A 52 -14.89 14.25 -21.37
N ASP A 53 -15.26 14.63 -20.16
CA ASP A 53 -15.70 15.97 -19.81
C ASP A 53 -14.59 16.75 -19.09
N ALA A 54 -13.92 17.63 -19.82
CA ALA A 54 -12.88 18.53 -19.33
C ALA A 54 -13.34 19.54 -18.25
N ASN A 55 -14.64 19.52 -17.89
CA ASN A 55 -15.26 20.39 -16.88
C ASN A 55 -15.54 19.69 -15.53
N ALA A 56 -15.22 18.40 -15.39
CA ALA A 56 -15.27 17.74 -14.09
C ALA A 56 -14.05 18.15 -13.25
N ALA A 57 -14.26 19.01 -12.25
CA ALA A 57 -13.23 19.58 -11.37
C ALA A 57 -12.55 18.57 -10.41
N SER A 58 -12.62 17.27 -10.70
CA SER A 58 -12.03 16.19 -9.93
C SER A 58 -11.30 15.25 -10.88
N ILE A 59 -9.97 15.25 -10.83
CA ILE A 59 -9.19 14.15 -11.42
C ILE A 59 -9.58 12.89 -10.64
N ALA A 60 -10.20 11.91 -11.30
CA ALA A 60 -10.50 10.63 -10.68
C ALA A 60 -9.19 10.01 -10.15
N GLN A 61 -9.23 9.37 -8.97
CA GLN A 61 -8.06 8.65 -8.48
C GLN A 61 -7.79 7.43 -9.38
N PRO A 62 -6.52 7.01 -9.55
CA PRO A 62 -6.21 5.75 -10.21
C PRO A 62 -6.85 4.60 -9.43
N ARG A 63 -7.18 3.53 -10.15
CA ARG A 63 -7.68 2.32 -9.51
C ARG A 63 -6.50 1.52 -8.97
N LEU A 64 -6.57 1.19 -7.69
CA LEU A 64 -5.63 0.31 -7.02
C LEU A 64 -6.40 -0.89 -6.46
N VAL A 65 -5.96 -2.09 -6.80
CA VAL A 65 -6.40 -3.33 -6.17
C VAL A 65 -5.19 -4.02 -5.59
N MET A 66 -5.27 -4.41 -4.32
CA MET A 66 -4.21 -5.17 -3.67
C MET A 66 -4.65 -6.61 -3.51
N TYR A 67 -3.82 -7.57 -3.88
CA TYR A 67 -4.03 -9.00 -3.66
C TYR A 67 -3.10 -9.49 -2.56
N LEU A 68 -3.66 -10.21 -1.60
CA LEU A 68 -2.97 -10.69 -0.43
C LEU A 68 -3.30 -12.17 -0.22
N HIS A 69 -2.38 -12.91 0.38
CA HIS A 69 -2.59 -14.31 0.71
C HIS A 69 -2.45 -14.53 2.21
N SER A 70 -3.12 -15.57 2.73
CA SER A 70 -2.98 -15.97 4.12
C SER A 70 -3.51 -17.38 4.37
N SER A 71 -3.36 -17.85 5.60
CA SER A 71 -4.06 -19.04 6.08
C SER A 71 -5.59 -18.89 5.94
N PRO A 72 -6.31 -19.94 5.51
CA PRO A 72 -7.76 -19.93 5.46
C PRO A 72 -8.40 -20.02 6.85
N ILE A 73 -7.63 -20.10 7.93
CA ILE A 73 -8.15 -20.15 9.31
C ILE A 73 -7.59 -19.00 10.15
N GLY A 74 -8.38 -18.60 11.15
CA GLY A 74 -8.03 -17.59 12.14
C GLY A 74 -8.83 -16.29 11.98
N ARG A 75 -8.66 -15.40 12.96
CA ARG A 75 -9.46 -14.19 13.18
C ARG A 75 -9.77 -13.38 11.91
N LYS A 76 -8.75 -13.08 11.10
CA LYS A 76 -8.91 -12.35 9.82
C LYS A 76 -9.78 -13.10 8.81
N ALA A 77 -9.54 -14.41 8.66
CA ALA A 77 -10.31 -15.24 7.73
C ALA A 77 -11.79 -15.30 8.16
N ASP A 78 -12.04 -15.36 9.46
CA ASP A 78 -13.39 -15.37 10.02
C ASP A 78 -14.07 -14.00 9.84
N ALA A 79 -13.36 -12.89 10.04
CA ALA A 79 -13.87 -11.54 9.78
C ALA A 79 -14.25 -11.34 8.31
N LEU A 80 -13.39 -11.76 7.37
CA LEU A 80 -13.67 -11.71 5.93
C LEU A 80 -14.88 -12.57 5.54
N ARG A 81 -15.00 -13.78 6.09
CA ARG A 81 -16.16 -14.64 5.85
C ARG A 81 -17.45 -14.06 6.41
N ALA A 82 -17.40 -13.49 7.60
CA ALA A 82 -18.55 -12.84 8.22
C ALA A 82 -19.02 -11.63 7.41
N ALA A 83 -18.10 -10.92 6.76
CA ALA A 83 -18.43 -9.81 5.87
C ALA A 83 -19.04 -10.27 4.53
N GLY A 84 -18.64 -11.44 4.02
CA GLY A 84 -19.22 -12.04 2.81
C GLY A 84 -19.03 -11.16 1.57
N GLU A 85 -20.03 -11.16 0.68
CA GLU A 85 -20.00 -10.38 -0.57
C GLU A 85 -20.03 -8.86 -0.35
N ARG A 86 -20.52 -8.40 0.81
CA ARG A 86 -20.44 -6.97 1.17
C ARG A 86 -18.98 -6.52 1.29
N GLY A 87 -18.10 -7.42 1.70
CA GLY A 87 -16.70 -7.11 2.01
C GLY A 87 -16.53 -6.43 3.36
N LEU A 88 -15.30 -6.53 3.88
CA LEU A 88 -14.88 -6.01 5.16
C LEU A 88 -14.25 -4.63 4.95
N ASP A 89 -14.75 -3.61 5.65
CA ASP A 89 -14.15 -2.28 5.63
C ASP A 89 -12.75 -2.34 6.26
N VAL A 90 -11.73 -1.88 5.53
CA VAL A 90 -10.33 -1.89 5.98
C VAL A 90 -9.66 -0.53 5.79
N SER A 91 -8.66 -0.27 6.63
CA SER A 91 -7.64 0.76 6.37
C SER A 91 -6.29 0.08 6.21
N PHE A 92 -5.38 0.69 5.45
CA PHE A 92 -4.03 0.19 5.30
C PHE A 92 -3.01 1.31 5.28
N ASP A 93 -1.78 0.98 5.68
CA ASP A 93 -0.59 1.77 5.37
C ASP A 93 0.47 0.93 4.65
N LEU A 94 1.09 1.55 3.65
CA LEU A 94 2.26 1.09 2.92
C LEU A 94 3.38 2.07 3.23
N ILE A 95 4.53 1.58 3.68
CA ILE A 95 5.68 2.43 4.02
C ILE A 95 6.88 2.02 3.16
N ALA A 96 7.31 2.93 2.31
CA ALA A 96 8.55 2.81 1.55
C ALA A 96 9.70 3.54 2.28
N ASP A 97 10.81 2.84 2.42
CA ASP A 97 12.12 3.34 2.86
C ASP A 97 12.09 4.34 4.04
N GLY A 98 11.81 3.83 5.24
CA GLY A 98 11.71 4.58 6.50
C GLY A 98 12.97 4.55 7.38
N SER A 99 14.13 4.21 6.82
CA SER A 99 15.29 3.77 7.62
C SER A 99 16.14 4.91 8.21
N GLN A 100 16.08 6.11 7.63
CA GLN A 100 17.03 7.19 7.97
C GLN A 100 16.49 8.18 9.02
N THR A 101 17.26 8.32 10.11
CA THR A 101 16.95 9.29 11.18
C THR A 101 17.40 10.68 10.75
N ILE A 102 16.52 11.67 10.91
CA ILE A 102 16.79 13.08 10.67
C ILE A 102 17.05 13.73 12.04
N PRO A 103 18.30 14.15 12.33
CA PRO A 103 18.64 14.79 13.60
C PRO A 103 17.95 16.15 13.72
N GLY A 104 17.43 16.43 14.92
CA GLY A 104 16.84 17.72 15.27
C GLY A 104 17.88 18.66 15.88
N ARG A 105 17.71 19.98 15.67
CA ARG A 105 18.47 21.01 16.41
C ARG A 105 18.11 21.06 17.91
N THR A 106 16.93 20.56 18.25
CA THR A 106 16.42 20.39 19.62
C THR A 106 15.81 18.99 19.72
N LEU A 107 15.64 18.46 20.94
CA LEU A 107 15.10 17.10 21.17
C LEU A 107 13.76 16.87 20.44
N CYS A 108 12.87 17.87 20.43
CA CYS A 108 11.55 17.76 19.79
C CYS A 108 11.58 17.80 18.25
N ASN A 109 12.72 18.10 17.62
CA ASN A 109 12.85 18.24 16.17
C ASN A 109 13.44 17.00 15.47
N TRP A 110 13.67 15.93 16.22
CA TRP A 110 14.07 14.65 15.66
C TRP A 110 12.93 14.01 14.87
N GLY A 111 13.27 13.20 13.87
CA GLY A 111 12.29 12.34 13.22
C GLY A 111 12.95 11.40 12.23
N ARG A 112 12.18 10.85 11.29
CA ARG A 112 12.69 9.96 10.24
C ARG A 112 12.26 10.41 8.84
N ALA A 113 13.09 10.14 7.84
CA ALA A 113 12.65 10.18 6.45
C ALA A 113 11.75 8.98 6.19
N TYR A 114 10.75 9.16 5.34
CA TYR A 114 9.86 8.07 4.90
C TYR A 114 9.05 8.51 3.69
N ALA A 115 8.58 7.55 2.91
CA ALA A 115 7.44 7.74 2.02
C ALA A 115 6.36 6.72 2.37
N SER A 116 5.09 7.10 2.23
CA SER A 116 4.00 6.21 2.62
C SER A 116 2.74 6.47 1.80
N VAL A 117 1.96 5.42 1.58
CA VAL A 117 0.57 5.50 1.15
C VAL A 117 -0.32 5.03 2.29
N VAL A 118 -1.38 5.77 2.59
CA VAL A 118 -2.41 5.36 3.55
C VAL A 118 -3.74 5.44 2.84
N GLY A 119 -4.54 4.39 2.96
CA GLY A 119 -5.84 4.31 2.31
C GLY A 119 -6.89 3.55 3.09
N THR A 120 -8.08 3.54 2.52
CA THR A 120 -9.20 2.72 2.95
C THR A 120 -9.76 1.99 1.73
N GLY A 121 -10.36 0.85 1.98
CA GLY A 121 -10.94 0.02 0.93
C GLY A 121 -11.85 -1.04 1.51
N THR A 122 -12.33 -1.89 0.62
CA THR A 122 -13.17 -3.03 0.95
C THR A 122 -12.43 -4.32 0.64
N ALA A 123 -12.24 -5.15 1.67
CA ALA A 123 -11.56 -6.44 1.56
C ALA A 123 -12.55 -7.59 1.29
N THR A 124 -12.29 -8.42 0.29
CA THR A 124 -13.14 -9.57 -0.08
C THR A 124 -12.30 -10.82 -0.35
N ILE A 125 -12.89 -12.00 -0.13
CA ILE A 125 -12.25 -13.29 -0.46
C ILE A 125 -12.37 -13.51 -1.98
N VAL A 126 -11.26 -13.88 -2.61
CA VAL A 126 -11.21 -14.22 -4.03
C VAL A 126 -11.52 -15.71 -4.18
N ASN A 127 -12.76 -16.04 -4.57
CA ASN A 127 -13.22 -17.42 -4.71
C ASN A 127 -12.98 -18.00 -6.11
N ASP A 128 -12.85 -17.16 -7.14
CA ASP A 128 -12.49 -17.63 -8.47
C ASP A 128 -11.02 -18.05 -8.49
N VAL A 129 -10.77 -19.29 -8.93
CA VAL A 129 -9.42 -19.89 -8.90
C VAL A 129 -8.47 -19.18 -9.85
N ARG A 130 -8.96 -18.66 -10.98
CA ARG A 130 -8.11 -17.97 -11.96
C ARG A 130 -7.71 -16.59 -11.45
N GLU A 131 -8.65 -15.86 -10.88
CA GLU A 131 -8.37 -14.58 -10.22
C GLU A 131 -7.42 -14.77 -9.03
N ALA A 132 -7.63 -15.80 -8.22
CA ALA A 132 -6.73 -16.11 -7.10
C ALA A 132 -5.31 -16.44 -7.58
N ALA A 133 -5.17 -17.23 -8.66
CA ALA A 133 -3.87 -17.52 -9.27
C ALA A 133 -3.18 -16.26 -9.81
N HIS A 134 -3.95 -15.35 -10.41
CA HIS A 134 -3.47 -14.05 -10.88
C HIS A 134 -3.00 -13.16 -9.73
N GLY A 135 -3.79 -13.04 -8.66
CA GLY A 135 -3.39 -12.30 -7.47
C GLY A 135 -2.10 -12.84 -6.84
N LEU A 136 -1.94 -14.17 -6.79
CA LEU A 136 -0.71 -14.81 -6.31
C LEU A 136 0.48 -14.57 -7.24
N SER A 137 0.29 -14.54 -8.56
CA SER A 137 1.38 -14.29 -9.50
C SER A 137 1.86 -12.83 -9.43
N LEU A 138 0.94 -11.88 -9.25
CA LEU A 138 1.27 -10.48 -8.95
C LEU A 138 2.05 -10.35 -7.64
N LEU A 139 1.64 -11.07 -6.59
CA LEU A 139 2.35 -11.09 -5.32
C LEU A 139 3.78 -11.62 -5.48
N MET A 140 3.98 -12.70 -6.23
CA MET A 140 5.33 -13.22 -6.51
C MET A 140 6.17 -12.28 -7.38
N ALA A 141 5.56 -11.57 -8.33
CA ALA A 141 6.26 -10.56 -9.12
C ALA A 141 6.79 -9.44 -8.22
N HIS A 142 5.97 -8.97 -7.29
CA HIS A 142 6.32 -7.87 -6.38
C HIS A 142 7.33 -8.28 -5.30
N GLU A 143 7.13 -9.42 -4.64
CA GLU A 143 7.93 -9.80 -3.46
C GLU A 143 9.16 -10.62 -3.80
N ALA A 144 9.08 -11.45 -4.85
CA ALA A 144 10.16 -12.37 -5.22
C ALA A 144 10.83 -11.98 -6.55
N GLY A 145 10.44 -10.85 -7.15
CA GLY A 145 10.99 -10.40 -8.43
C GLY A 145 10.70 -11.35 -9.59
N MET A 146 9.65 -12.18 -9.49
CA MET A 146 9.28 -13.16 -10.53
C MET A 146 8.50 -12.51 -11.69
N ALA A 147 9.07 -11.45 -12.27
CA ALA A 147 8.53 -10.73 -13.40
C ALA A 147 9.46 -10.85 -14.62
N ASP A 148 8.90 -10.71 -15.82
CA ASP A 148 9.69 -10.62 -17.05
C ASP A 148 10.31 -9.22 -17.24
N GLY A 149 11.06 -9.03 -18.31
CA GLY A 149 11.71 -7.75 -18.61
C GLY A 149 10.74 -6.59 -18.88
N ALA A 150 9.44 -6.85 -19.03
CA ALA A 150 8.38 -5.86 -19.19
C ALA A 150 7.55 -5.67 -17.90
N GLY A 151 7.90 -6.37 -16.81
CA GLY A 151 7.20 -6.31 -15.53
C GLY A 151 5.99 -7.23 -15.40
N ALA A 152 5.74 -8.13 -16.37
CA ALA A 152 4.61 -9.06 -16.31
C ALA A 152 4.94 -10.25 -15.40
N PRO A 153 3.98 -10.75 -14.59
CA PRO A 153 4.22 -11.88 -13.69
C PRO A 153 4.51 -13.16 -14.47
N THR A 154 5.54 -13.89 -14.03
CA THR A 154 5.98 -15.16 -14.66
C THR A 154 5.64 -16.40 -13.84
N ALA A 155 5.30 -16.21 -12.55
CA ALA A 155 4.92 -17.31 -11.67
C ALA A 155 3.59 -17.94 -12.13
N THR A 156 3.53 -19.27 -12.12
CA THR A 156 2.33 -20.04 -12.42
C THR A 156 1.99 -20.93 -11.23
N PHE A 157 0.69 -21.04 -10.95
CA PHE A 157 0.18 -21.84 -9.84
C PHE A 157 -0.77 -22.92 -10.36
N THR A 158 -0.64 -24.12 -9.83
CA THR A 158 -1.64 -25.17 -10.02
C THR A 158 -2.88 -24.88 -9.18
N ASP A 159 -4.06 -25.35 -9.60
CA ASP A 159 -5.30 -25.26 -8.82
C ASP A 159 -5.14 -25.78 -7.39
N GLN A 160 -4.34 -26.83 -7.18
CA GLN A 160 -4.08 -27.39 -5.85
C GLN A 160 -3.33 -26.39 -4.96
N GLN A 161 -2.31 -25.72 -5.49
CA GLN A 161 -1.57 -24.69 -4.75
C GLN A 161 -2.48 -23.49 -4.42
N VAL A 162 -3.27 -23.02 -5.39
CA VAL A 162 -4.21 -21.91 -5.16
C VAL A 162 -5.21 -22.24 -4.05
N ARG A 163 -5.79 -23.45 -4.08
CA ARG A 163 -6.79 -23.89 -3.08
C ARG A 163 -6.21 -24.16 -1.69
N SER A 164 -4.89 -24.23 -1.54
CA SER A 164 -4.23 -24.45 -0.24
C SER A 164 -4.13 -23.20 0.62
N VAL A 165 -4.37 -22.02 0.02
CA VAL A 165 -4.31 -20.72 0.70
C VAL A 165 -5.64 -19.97 0.53
N MET A 166 -5.87 -18.97 1.38
CA MET A 166 -6.91 -17.98 1.16
C MET A 166 -6.30 -16.76 0.47
N VAL A 167 -6.74 -16.49 -0.76
CA VAL A 167 -6.49 -15.23 -1.44
C VAL A 167 -7.64 -14.29 -1.14
N TRP A 168 -7.30 -13.06 -0.82
CA TRP A 168 -8.25 -11.97 -0.58
C TRP A 168 -7.68 -10.71 -1.19
N ARG A 169 -8.57 -9.81 -1.61
CA ARG A 169 -8.18 -8.56 -2.25
C ARG A 169 -8.77 -7.38 -1.52
N ILE A 170 -8.13 -6.22 -1.65
CA ILE A 170 -8.65 -4.93 -1.23
C ILE A 170 -8.91 -4.12 -2.50
N ASP A 171 -10.18 -3.82 -2.78
CA ASP A 171 -10.55 -2.77 -3.71
C ASP A 171 -10.41 -1.43 -2.98
N VAL A 172 -9.45 -0.59 -3.39
CA VAL A 172 -9.13 0.67 -2.68
C VAL A 172 -10.10 1.77 -3.10
N ASP A 173 -10.74 2.39 -2.10
CA ASP A 173 -11.73 3.47 -2.32
C ASP A 173 -11.04 4.83 -2.44
N VAL A 174 -10.11 5.09 -1.52
CA VAL A 174 -9.36 6.34 -1.44
C VAL A 174 -8.02 6.09 -0.79
N PHE A 175 -6.99 6.76 -1.27
CA PHE A 175 -5.70 6.80 -0.60
C PHE A 175 -5.08 8.19 -0.69
N THR A 176 -4.10 8.41 0.17
CA THR A 176 -3.24 9.60 0.16
C THR A 176 -1.79 9.17 0.29
N ALA A 177 -0.90 9.91 -0.35
CA ALA A 177 0.53 9.66 -0.26
C ALA A 177 1.25 10.81 0.43
N LYS A 178 2.32 10.46 1.12
CA LYS A 178 3.11 11.39 1.90
C LYS A 178 4.58 11.06 1.81
N ARG A 179 5.41 12.08 1.58
CA ARG A 179 6.87 11.96 1.65
C ARG A 179 7.45 12.95 2.66
N ARG A 180 8.39 12.46 3.46
CA ARG A 180 9.32 13.27 4.22
C ARG A 180 10.74 12.96 3.73
N PRO A 181 11.33 13.79 2.86
CA PRO A 181 12.69 13.57 2.40
C PRO A 181 13.68 13.86 3.52
N ILE A 182 14.90 13.34 3.35
CA ILE A 182 16.06 13.80 4.11
C ILE A 182 16.33 15.24 3.66
N PRO A 183 16.40 16.22 4.57
CA PRO A 183 16.78 17.57 4.20
C PRO A 183 18.19 17.55 3.57
N PRO A 184 18.45 18.31 2.50
CA PRO A 184 19.81 18.47 2.00
C PRO A 184 20.72 18.96 3.13
N GLU A 185 21.97 18.50 3.15
CA GLU A 185 22.96 18.94 4.14
C GLU A 185 22.95 20.47 4.21
N ARG A 186 22.49 21.00 5.34
CA ARG A 186 22.64 22.43 5.60
C ARG A 186 24.10 22.63 5.95
N ARG A 187 24.88 23.25 5.04
CA ARG A 187 26.24 23.72 5.36
C ARG A 187 26.19 24.37 6.73
N HIS A 188 27.05 23.89 7.63
CA HIS A 188 27.26 24.51 8.92
C HIS A 188 27.60 25.98 8.66
N VAL A 189 26.67 26.89 8.97
CA VAL A 189 26.99 28.31 9.07
C VAL A 189 27.54 28.47 10.48
N PRO A 190 28.85 28.74 10.65
CA PRO A 190 29.41 28.99 11.97
C PRO A 190 28.59 30.11 12.63
N MET A 191 28.28 29.94 13.91
CA MET A 191 27.77 31.06 14.70
C MET A 191 28.84 32.16 14.68
N PRO A 192 28.48 33.44 14.46
CA PRO A 192 29.45 34.50 14.62
C PRO A 192 29.99 34.45 16.06
N ASP A 193 31.30 34.46 16.20
CA ASP A 193 31.96 34.58 17.50
C ASP A 193 31.41 35.82 18.20
N SER A 194 30.95 35.64 19.43
CA SER A 194 30.57 36.76 20.28
C SER A 194 31.84 37.48 20.73
N ASP A 195 32.04 38.69 20.20
CA ASP A 195 33.03 39.67 20.67
C ASP A 195 32.95 39.93 22.19
#